data_AF-A0A959F4K5-F1
#
_entry.id   AF-A0A959F4K5-F1
#
_cell.length_a   1.000
_cell.length_b   1.000
_cell.length_c   1.000
_cell.angle_alpha   90.00
_cell.angle_beta   90.00
_cell.angle_gamma   90.00
#
_symmetry.space_group_name_H-M   'P 1'
#
loop_
_entity.id
_entity.type
_entity.pdbx_description
1 polymer ?
#
loop_
_entity_poly.entity_id
_entity_poly.type
_entity_poly.pdbx_seq_one_letter_code
_entity_poly.pdbx_strand_id
1 'polypeptide(L)'
;MKLHLFLFPLLILVLLSCQNASPADRTMDAASLTDELQKRLINAQEGEEILLPEGHFVFQRALSLTDVPKVTIKGAGKGKTVLSFKKQIEGAQGLLVKNADGITLEGFTVADSKGDAIKVQDCTGVTMRDLEATWTGGKLPTNGGYGLYPVSCKEVLMENCAASFAMDAGIYVGQCTNVVVRNNQAHDNVAGLEIENTIMGEVHDNTAWDNAGGMLIFDMPDLPQANGDKIKFYNNVIRNNNGENFAPEGMVVSTIPPGSGMILMAHSNIELYDNQITNHKTLGVAINSWLFTGMPYESEAYDPFCSNIYIHDNEISGNAGPADATTRFGQLITALFGGEPVDIITDGIFKPDAVDESGKLTGYCFRDNGEVSFVNLNAAMGTAPEELAKNLSRDMSPFDCELPAFDVASVQ
;
A
#
# COMPACT_ATOMS: atom_id res chain seq x y z
N MET A 1 63.94 44.13 48.19
CA MET A 1 62.65 44.04 47.46
C MET A 1 62.94 43.37 46.12
N LYS A 2 62.71 42.05 46.02
CA LYS A 2 62.93 41.27 44.78
C LYS A 2 61.61 41.21 44.02
N LEU A 3 61.59 41.67 42.77
CA LEU A 3 60.42 41.63 41.89
C LEU A 3 60.61 40.46 40.91
N HIS A 4 59.75 39.43 41.02
CA HIS A 4 59.74 38.28 40.12
C HIS A 4 58.86 38.60 38.91
N LEU A 5 59.44 38.52 37.72
CA LEU A 5 58.76 38.64 36.42
C LEU A 5 58.38 37.22 35.97
N PHE A 6 57.09 36.88 36.03
CA PHE A 6 56.57 35.63 35.50
C PHE A 6 56.25 35.79 34.01
N LEU A 7 56.88 34.95 33.18
CA LEU A 7 56.64 34.84 31.75
C LEU A 7 55.59 33.74 31.52
N PHE A 8 54.40 34.10 31.02
CA PHE A 8 53.35 33.14 30.64
C PHE A 8 53.55 32.73 29.16
N PRO A 9 53.48 31.43 28.80
CA PRO A 9 53.51 31.02 27.40
C PRO A 9 52.10 31.14 26.80
N LEU A 10 52.02 31.83 25.65
CA LEU A 10 50.81 31.97 24.85
C LEU A 10 50.55 30.67 24.09
N LEU A 11 49.55 29.89 24.51
CA LEU A 11 49.09 28.69 23.82
C LEU A 11 48.22 29.12 22.63
N ILE A 12 48.73 28.96 21.41
CA ILE A 12 47.96 29.21 20.19
C ILE A 12 47.03 28.01 19.96
N LEU A 13 45.75 28.19 20.23
CA LEU A 13 44.69 27.25 19.90
C LEU A 13 44.42 27.35 18.39
N VAL A 14 44.79 26.32 17.62
CA VAL A 14 44.40 26.19 16.21
C VAL A 14 42.94 25.72 16.18
N LEU A 15 42.01 26.64 15.96
CA LEU A 15 40.62 26.32 15.67
C LEU A 15 40.55 25.74 14.25
N LEU A 16 40.45 24.41 14.14
CA LEU A 16 40.01 23.74 12.92
C LEU A 16 38.55 24.12 12.67
N SER A 17 38.36 25.11 11.81
CA SER A 17 37.07 25.43 11.21
C SER A 17 36.62 24.23 10.37
N CYS A 18 35.71 23.40 10.88
CA CYS A 18 34.90 22.52 10.05
C CYS A 18 34.07 23.41 9.11
N GLN A 19 34.53 23.58 7.87
CA GLN A 19 33.68 24.06 6.81
C GLN A 19 32.63 22.98 6.57
N ASN A 20 31.41 23.21 7.03
CA ASN A 20 30.27 22.38 6.63
C ASN A 20 30.12 22.52 5.12
N ALA A 21 30.58 21.52 4.37
CA ALA A 21 30.41 21.44 2.93
C ALA A 21 28.92 21.58 2.59
N SER A 22 28.61 22.37 1.56
CA SER A 22 27.22 22.57 1.15
C SER A 22 26.61 21.25 0.66
N PRO A 23 25.28 21.05 0.68
CA PRO A 23 24.66 19.86 0.08
C PRO A 23 25.08 19.63 -1.38
N ALA A 24 25.33 20.70 -2.13
CA ALA A 24 25.84 20.62 -3.49
C ALA A 24 27.24 19.98 -3.57
N ASP A 25 28.12 20.26 -2.61
CA ASP A 25 29.47 19.66 -2.56
C ASP A 25 29.47 18.18 -2.12
N ARG A 26 28.37 17.70 -1.53
CA ARG A 26 28.17 16.32 -1.08
C ARG A 26 27.34 15.46 -2.05
N THR A 27 26.76 16.08 -3.09
CA THR A 27 25.96 15.38 -4.10
C THR A 27 26.88 14.55 -5.01
N MET A 28 26.45 13.32 -5.31
CA MET A 28 27.17 12.47 -6.26
C MET A 28 27.27 13.13 -7.64
N ASP A 29 28.36 12.88 -8.35
CA ASP A 29 28.53 13.38 -9.71
C ASP A 29 27.56 12.67 -10.68
N ALA A 30 26.81 13.46 -11.45
CA ALA A 30 25.83 12.93 -12.40
C ALA A 30 26.51 12.09 -13.50
N ALA A 31 27.74 12.43 -13.88
CA ALA A 31 28.46 11.70 -14.92
C ALA A 31 28.90 10.29 -14.48
N SER A 32 29.10 10.05 -13.17
CA SER A 32 29.55 8.77 -12.62
C SER A 32 28.45 7.97 -11.90
N LEU A 33 27.25 8.54 -11.72
CA LEU A 33 26.21 7.94 -10.85
C LEU A 33 25.91 6.47 -11.17
N THR A 34 25.74 6.13 -12.46
CA THR A 34 25.38 4.77 -12.88
C THR A 34 26.47 3.74 -12.56
N ASP A 35 27.73 4.18 -12.46
CA ASP A 35 28.89 3.31 -12.24
C ASP A 35 29.30 3.25 -10.75
N GLU A 36 28.84 4.21 -9.95
CA GLU A 36 29.29 4.42 -8.58
C GLU A 36 28.21 4.23 -7.51
N LEU A 37 26.92 4.41 -7.84
CA LEU A 37 25.84 4.36 -6.83
C LEU A 37 25.81 3.04 -6.08
N GLN A 38 25.89 1.90 -6.77
CA GLN A 38 25.91 0.61 -6.08
C GLN A 38 27.14 0.45 -5.17
N LYS A 39 28.31 0.95 -5.59
CA LYS A 39 29.51 0.92 -4.75
C LYS A 39 29.35 1.82 -3.54
N ARG A 40 28.67 2.97 -3.69
CA ARG A 40 28.37 3.88 -2.59
C ARG A 40 27.44 3.22 -1.57
N LEU A 41 26.39 2.55 -2.03
CA LEU A 41 25.46 1.81 -1.17
C LEU A 41 26.15 0.66 -0.41
N ILE A 42 27.03 -0.10 -1.08
CA ILE A 42 27.79 -1.19 -0.44
C ILE A 42 28.73 -0.67 0.66
N ASN A 43 29.32 0.51 0.48
CA ASN A 43 30.29 1.08 1.42
C ASN A 43 29.66 2.11 2.37
N ALA A 44 28.33 2.26 2.35
CA ALA A 44 27.62 3.23 3.17
C ALA A 44 27.95 2.99 4.65
N GLN A 45 28.08 4.08 5.40
CA GLN A 45 28.25 4.04 6.85
C GLN A 45 26.94 4.37 7.56
N GLU A 46 26.84 3.98 8.83
CA GLU A 46 25.68 4.32 9.65
C GLU A 46 25.47 5.85 9.68
N GLY A 47 24.22 6.28 9.46
CA GLY A 47 23.85 7.70 9.50
C GLY A 47 24.22 8.49 8.25
N GLU A 48 24.71 7.83 7.21
CA GLU A 48 25.16 8.50 6.00
C GLU A 48 24.00 9.04 5.16
N GLU A 49 24.17 10.25 4.62
CA GLU A 49 23.28 10.86 3.64
C GLU A 49 23.90 10.74 2.24
N ILE A 50 23.27 9.94 1.37
CA ILE A 50 23.63 9.75 -0.03
C ILE A 50 22.73 10.65 -0.89
N LEU A 51 23.32 11.73 -1.38
CA LEU A 51 22.64 12.74 -2.20
C LEU A 51 22.79 12.41 -3.69
N LEU A 52 21.67 12.16 -4.35
CA LEU A 52 21.59 11.86 -5.78
C LEU A 52 21.34 13.16 -6.58
N PRO A 53 22.06 13.40 -7.67
CA PRO A 53 21.85 14.57 -8.51
C PRO A 53 20.53 14.50 -9.28
N GLU A 54 20.06 15.65 -9.75
CA GLU A 54 19.03 15.71 -10.79
C GLU A 54 19.54 15.06 -12.09
N GLY A 55 18.69 14.29 -12.76
CA GLY A 55 19.02 13.64 -14.02
C GLY A 55 18.27 12.32 -14.21
N HIS A 56 18.48 11.71 -15.38
CA HIS A 56 17.89 10.44 -15.75
C HIS A 56 18.98 9.39 -15.98
N PHE A 57 19.04 8.39 -15.11
CA PHE A 57 20.15 7.46 -14.97
C PHE A 57 19.68 6.04 -15.29
N VAL A 58 20.29 5.40 -16.29
CA VAL A 58 19.86 4.08 -16.76
C VAL A 58 20.75 2.99 -16.16
N PHE A 59 20.14 2.11 -15.37
CA PHE A 59 20.80 0.97 -14.74
C PHE A 59 20.49 -0.33 -15.47
N GLN A 60 21.47 -1.24 -15.46
CA GLN A 60 21.33 -2.60 -16.01
C GLN A 60 21.17 -3.67 -14.91
N ARG A 61 21.42 -3.32 -13.65
CA ARG A 61 21.38 -4.22 -12.50
C ARG A 61 20.62 -3.55 -11.37
N ALA A 62 19.93 -4.35 -10.56
CA ALA A 62 19.28 -3.89 -9.33
C ALA A 62 20.27 -3.17 -8.40
N LEU A 63 19.79 -2.15 -7.70
CA LEU A 63 20.51 -1.50 -6.61
C LEU A 63 20.14 -2.15 -5.27
N SER A 64 21.09 -2.19 -4.33
CA SER A 64 20.81 -2.74 -3.00
C SER A 64 21.60 -2.08 -1.87
N LEU A 65 20.94 -1.93 -0.73
CA LEU A 65 21.50 -1.54 0.57
C LEU A 65 21.09 -2.58 1.62
N THR A 66 22.05 -3.13 2.35
CA THR A 66 21.78 -4.20 3.32
C THR A 66 22.61 -3.99 4.60
N ASP A 67 22.02 -4.25 5.77
CA ASP A 67 22.70 -4.29 7.08
C ASP A 67 23.29 -2.96 7.60
N VAL A 68 23.06 -1.81 6.94
CA VAL A 68 23.58 -0.51 7.38
C VAL A 68 22.45 0.43 7.80
N PRO A 69 22.36 0.78 9.10
CA PRO A 69 21.25 1.57 9.62
C PRO A 69 21.41 3.09 9.39
N LYS A 70 20.31 3.81 9.53
CA LYS A 70 20.20 5.28 9.52
C LYS A 70 20.65 5.96 8.23
N VAL A 71 20.70 5.20 7.13
CA VAL A 71 21.06 5.74 5.83
C VAL A 71 19.89 6.52 5.24
N THR A 72 20.20 7.71 4.71
CA THR A 72 19.28 8.51 3.90
C THR A 72 19.72 8.46 2.44
N ILE A 73 18.84 8.05 1.54
CA ILE A 73 19.03 8.18 0.09
C ILE A 73 18.09 9.28 -0.39
N LYS A 74 18.65 10.38 -0.90
CA LYS A 74 17.88 11.57 -1.22
C LYS A 74 18.19 12.10 -2.61
N GLY A 75 17.17 12.21 -3.48
CA GLY A 75 17.28 12.85 -4.78
C GLY A 75 16.88 14.32 -4.77
N ALA A 76 16.85 14.92 -5.97
CA ALA A 76 16.46 16.31 -6.18
C ALA A 76 14.93 16.54 -6.16
N GLY A 77 14.14 15.48 -6.02
CA GLY A 77 12.67 15.44 -6.07
C GLY A 77 12.16 14.38 -7.05
N LYS A 78 10.96 13.84 -6.82
CA LYS A 78 10.31 12.94 -7.80
C LYS A 78 10.19 13.62 -9.17
N GLY A 79 10.43 12.85 -10.23
CA GLY A 79 10.51 13.32 -11.61
C GLY A 79 11.78 14.09 -11.97
N LYS A 80 12.62 14.47 -11.01
CA LYS A 80 13.90 15.17 -11.25
C LYS A 80 15.09 14.22 -11.19
N THR A 81 15.18 13.41 -10.14
CA THR A 81 16.13 12.30 -10.07
C THR A 81 15.40 11.02 -10.48
N VAL A 82 15.74 10.45 -11.64
CA VAL A 82 15.10 9.25 -12.18
C VAL A 82 16.11 8.13 -12.32
N LEU A 83 15.88 7.03 -11.60
CA LEU A 83 16.63 5.78 -11.71
C LEU A 83 15.83 4.82 -12.62
N SER A 84 16.20 4.73 -13.89
CA SER A 84 15.51 3.90 -14.89
C SER A 84 16.17 2.54 -15.05
N PHE A 85 15.37 1.49 -15.03
CA PHE A 85 15.75 0.10 -15.17
C PHE A 85 15.29 -0.50 -16.50
N LYS A 86 14.96 0.35 -17.48
CA LYS A 86 14.50 -0.05 -18.83
C LYS A 86 15.44 -1.02 -19.57
N LYS A 87 16.72 -1.06 -19.17
CA LYS A 87 17.75 -1.96 -19.70
C LYS A 87 18.22 -3.00 -18.68
N GLN A 88 17.42 -3.30 -17.66
CA GLN A 88 17.79 -4.25 -16.60
C GLN A 88 17.98 -5.65 -17.20
N ILE A 89 19.18 -6.20 -17.01
CA ILE A 89 19.53 -7.56 -17.43
C ILE A 89 19.67 -8.50 -16.22
N GLU A 90 19.82 -7.97 -15.01
CA GLU A 90 20.05 -8.73 -13.78
C GLU A 90 19.31 -8.14 -12.57
N GLY A 91 18.85 -9.01 -11.66
CA GLY A 91 18.00 -8.66 -10.54
C GLY A 91 16.53 -8.47 -10.95
N ALA A 92 15.64 -8.50 -9.95
CA ALA A 92 14.22 -8.21 -10.15
C ALA A 92 13.91 -6.76 -9.77
N GLN A 93 14.40 -6.30 -8.62
CA GLN A 93 14.05 -4.99 -8.09
C GLN A 93 14.78 -3.83 -8.80
N GLY A 94 14.21 -2.63 -8.72
CA GLY A 94 14.95 -1.40 -8.96
C GLY A 94 15.91 -1.09 -7.80
N LEU A 95 15.35 -0.91 -6.60
CA LEU A 95 16.08 -0.74 -5.35
C LEU A 95 15.57 -1.73 -4.28
N LEU A 96 16.49 -2.48 -3.69
CA LEU A 96 16.23 -3.31 -2.50
C LEU A 96 16.96 -2.75 -1.28
N VAL A 97 16.21 -2.35 -0.26
CA VAL A 97 16.75 -2.10 1.09
C VAL A 97 16.36 -3.27 1.98
N LYS A 98 17.33 -3.87 2.68
CA LYS A 98 17.06 -5.04 3.52
C LYS A 98 17.77 -4.98 4.87
N ASN A 99 17.08 -5.39 5.94
CA ASN A 99 17.67 -5.56 7.27
C ASN A 99 18.43 -4.31 7.76
N ALA A 100 17.80 -3.15 7.63
CA ALA A 100 18.43 -1.86 7.90
C ALA A 100 17.44 -0.90 8.58
N ASP A 101 17.71 -0.50 9.82
CA ASP A 101 16.79 0.33 10.60
C ASP A 101 17.03 1.83 10.39
N GLY A 102 16.01 2.66 10.54
CA GLY A 102 16.11 4.11 10.47
C GLY A 102 16.31 4.67 9.06
N ILE A 103 15.81 3.97 8.03
CA ILE A 103 16.06 4.31 6.63
C ILE A 103 15.13 5.43 6.16
N THR A 104 15.70 6.39 5.45
CA THR A 104 14.93 7.42 4.72
C THR A 104 15.21 7.33 3.22
N LEU A 105 14.17 7.14 2.43
CA LEU A 105 14.19 7.23 0.97
C LEU A 105 13.37 8.46 0.57
N GLU A 106 14.00 9.46 -0.06
CA GLU A 106 13.36 10.75 -0.31
C GLU A 106 13.62 11.33 -1.70
N GLY A 107 12.57 11.75 -2.41
CA GLY A 107 12.71 12.68 -3.54
C GLY A 107 13.35 12.09 -4.80
N PHE A 108 12.96 10.89 -5.21
CA PHE A 108 13.42 10.30 -6.48
C PHE A 108 12.39 9.34 -7.08
N THR A 109 12.52 9.10 -8.39
CA THR A 109 11.70 8.16 -9.16
C THR A 109 12.49 6.89 -9.46
N VAL A 110 11.87 5.72 -9.30
CA VAL A 110 12.34 4.45 -9.87
C VAL A 110 11.40 4.04 -10.99
N ALA A 111 11.94 3.78 -12.18
CA ALA A 111 11.15 3.47 -13.35
C ALA A 111 11.59 2.19 -14.06
N ASP A 112 10.64 1.48 -14.67
CA ASP A 112 10.87 0.37 -15.59
C ASP A 112 11.68 -0.82 -15.02
N SER A 113 11.57 -1.12 -13.72
CA SER A 113 12.18 -2.34 -13.14
C SER A 113 11.49 -3.60 -13.67
N LYS A 114 12.22 -4.72 -13.74
CA LYS A 114 11.65 -6.01 -14.17
C LYS A 114 10.65 -6.57 -13.16
N GLY A 115 10.92 -6.38 -11.88
CA GLY A 115 10.08 -6.70 -10.73
C GLY A 115 9.83 -5.43 -9.93
N ASP A 116 9.74 -5.55 -8.61
CA ASP A 116 9.35 -4.43 -7.73
C ASP A 116 10.23 -3.19 -7.89
N ALA A 117 9.66 -1.99 -7.89
CA ALA A 117 10.45 -0.78 -8.09
C ALA A 117 11.31 -0.48 -6.85
N ILE A 118 10.69 -0.24 -5.69
CA ILE A 118 11.38 0.00 -4.42
C ILE A 118 10.87 -0.97 -3.37
N LYS A 119 11.70 -1.93 -2.99
CA LYS A 119 11.41 -2.88 -1.91
C LYS A 119 12.21 -2.53 -0.66
N VAL A 120 11.54 -2.36 0.46
CA VAL A 120 12.14 -2.19 1.79
C VAL A 120 11.71 -3.36 2.65
N GLN A 121 12.64 -4.18 3.11
CA GLN A 121 12.32 -5.46 3.73
C GLN A 121 13.03 -5.64 5.07
N ASP A 122 12.32 -6.15 6.07
CA ASP A 122 12.87 -6.50 7.39
C ASP A 122 13.52 -5.28 8.09
N CYS A 123 12.86 -4.11 8.04
CA CYS A 123 13.39 -2.83 8.56
C CYS A 123 12.49 -2.22 9.64
N THR A 124 13.06 -1.53 10.63
CA THR A 124 12.33 -0.71 11.60
C THR A 124 12.63 0.78 11.40
N GLY A 125 11.63 1.66 11.52
CA GLY A 125 11.80 3.10 11.37
C GLY A 125 12.08 3.48 9.91
N VAL A 126 11.11 3.20 9.04
CA VAL A 126 11.22 3.42 7.59
C VAL A 126 10.45 4.67 7.19
N THR A 127 11.12 5.59 6.50
CA THR A 127 10.47 6.74 5.86
C THR A 127 10.62 6.66 4.36
N MET A 128 9.50 6.63 3.65
CA MET A 128 9.41 6.73 2.19
C MET A 128 8.65 8.02 1.85
N ARG A 129 9.35 9.02 1.33
CA ARG A 129 8.80 10.37 1.13
C ARG A 129 9.06 10.90 -0.27
N ASP A 130 8.06 11.52 -0.89
CA ASP A 130 8.23 12.15 -2.22
C ASP A 130 8.89 11.20 -3.24
N LEU A 131 8.50 9.92 -3.20
CA LEU A 131 8.99 8.90 -4.13
C LEU A 131 8.01 8.71 -5.27
N GLU A 132 8.50 8.22 -6.40
CA GLU A 132 7.65 7.76 -7.50
C GLU A 132 8.12 6.40 -8.02
N ALA A 133 7.15 5.50 -8.26
CA ALA A 133 7.37 4.26 -8.99
C ALA A 133 6.53 4.24 -10.26
N THR A 134 7.11 3.94 -11.42
CA THR A 134 6.33 3.90 -12.68
C THR A 134 6.90 2.97 -13.75
N TRP A 135 6.04 2.41 -14.58
CA TRP A 135 6.43 1.70 -15.80
C TRP A 135 6.04 2.51 -17.03
N THR A 136 7.05 3.01 -17.75
CA THR A 136 6.89 3.92 -18.89
C THR A 136 6.28 3.25 -20.13
N GLY A 137 6.16 1.91 -20.12
CA GLY A 137 5.47 1.13 -21.12
C GLY A 137 3.94 1.14 -21.01
N GLY A 138 3.39 1.72 -19.93
CA GLY A 138 1.95 1.65 -19.63
C GLY A 138 1.56 0.30 -19.03
N LYS A 139 0.27 -0.05 -19.14
CA LYS A 139 -0.34 -1.26 -18.56
C LYS A 139 0.15 -2.52 -19.28
N LEU A 140 1.08 -3.25 -18.67
CA LEU A 140 1.63 -4.49 -19.24
C LEU A 140 1.72 -5.59 -18.16
N PRO A 141 1.34 -6.84 -18.47
CA PRO A 141 1.46 -7.98 -17.56
C PRO A 141 2.91 -8.40 -17.28
N THR A 142 3.88 -7.72 -17.90
CA THR A 142 5.33 -7.94 -17.69
C THR A 142 5.97 -6.85 -16.83
N ASN A 143 5.19 -5.90 -16.32
CA ASN A 143 5.68 -4.89 -15.39
C ASN A 143 6.03 -5.54 -14.04
N GLY A 144 6.70 -4.78 -13.17
CA GLY A 144 6.90 -5.23 -11.81
C GLY A 144 5.58 -5.33 -11.05
N GLY A 145 5.54 -6.27 -10.09
CA GLY A 145 4.39 -6.46 -9.23
C GLY A 145 4.12 -5.22 -8.41
N TYR A 146 5.07 -4.82 -7.57
CA TYR A 146 4.86 -3.74 -6.61
C TYR A 146 5.68 -2.48 -6.91
N GLY A 147 5.05 -1.30 -6.85
CA GLY A 147 5.76 -0.03 -7.00
C GLY A 147 6.57 0.31 -5.74
N LEU A 148 5.90 0.76 -4.69
CA LEU A 148 6.51 1.08 -3.39
C LEU A 148 6.13 0.01 -2.39
N TYR A 149 7.12 -0.73 -1.88
CA TYR A 149 6.89 -2.02 -1.22
C TYR A 149 7.70 -2.17 0.08
N PRO A 150 7.30 -1.50 1.19
CA PRO A 150 7.68 -1.95 2.53
C PRO A 150 7.03 -3.30 2.87
N VAL A 151 7.83 -4.24 3.36
CA VAL A 151 7.37 -5.57 3.79
C VAL A 151 8.11 -6.07 5.01
N SER A 152 7.37 -6.68 5.94
CA SER A 152 7.94 -7.16 7.21
C SER A 152 8.64 -6.03 7.98
N CYS A 153 8.11 -4.82 7.87
CA CYS A 153 8.67 -3.61 8.47
C CYS A 153 7.89 -3.14 9.70
N LYS A 154 8.54 -2.35 10.56
CA LYS A 154 7.91 -1.70 11.72
C LYS A 154 8.13 -0.20 11.66
N GLU A 155 7.17 0.57 12.16
CA GLU A 155 7.26 2.04 12.22
C GLU A 155 7.52 2.63 10.83
N VAL A 156 6.53 2.46 9.94
CA VAL A 156 6.63 2.87 8.53
C VAL A 156 5.83 4.16 8.31
N LEU A 157 6.48 5.17 7.74
CA LEU A 157 5.84 6.37 7.22
C LEU A 157 5.99 6.40 5.69
N MET A 158 4.86 6.40 4.98
CA MET A 158 4.78 6.64 3.54
C MET A 158 4.02 7.93 3.27
N GLU A 159 4.67 8.94 2.71
CA GLU A 159 4.00 10.20 2.41
C GLU A 159 4.43 10.93 1.13
N ASN A 160 3.46 11.58 0.47
CA ASN A 160 3.67 12.34 -0.76
C ASN A 160 4.23 11.51 -1.92
N CYS A 161 4.04 10.19 -1.90
CA CYS A 161 4.52 9.27 -2.92
C CYS A 161 3.52 9.15 -4.09
N ALA A 162 4.02 8.66 -5.23
CA ALA A 162 3.22 8.36 -6.41
C ALA A 162 3.56 6.96 -6.96
N ALA A 163 2.57 6.23 -7.48
CA ALA A 163 2.81 4.96 -8.16
C ALA A 163 1.86 4.74 -9.34
N SER A 164 2.41 4.26 -10.47
CA SER A 164 1.61 3.96 -11.65
C SER A 164 2.07 2.76 -12.46
N PHE A 165 1.12 2.12 -13.13
CA PHE A 165 1.32 1.00 -14.06
C PHE A 165 1.95 -0.27 -13.45
N ALA A 166 1.86 -0.47 -12.13
CA ALA A 166 2.21 -1.75 -11.50
C ALA A 166 1.22 -2.85 -11.92
N MET A 167 1.72 -4.05 -12.26
CA MET A 167 0.84 -5.19 -12.63
C MET A 167 0.15 -5.84 -11.44
N ASP A 168 0.52 -5.42 -10.24
CA ASP A 168 -0.14 -5.74 -8.98
C ASP A 168 -0.49 -4.41 -8.29
N ALA A 169 0.08 -4.10 -7.12
CA ALA A 169 -0.17 -2.86 -6.40
C ALA A 169 0.84 -1.74 -6.68
N GLY A 170 0.33 -0.53 -6.92
CA GLY A 170 1.16 0.68 -7.03
C GLY A 170 1.89 0.98 -5.72
N ILE A 171 1.12 1.10 -4.64
CA ILE A 171 1.63 1.23 -3.26
C ILE A 171 1.19 0.01 -2.48
N TYR A 172 2.13 -0.72 -1.89
CA TYR A 172 1.87 -1.94 -1.16
C TYR A 172 2.55 -1.89 0.21
N VAL A 173 1.79 -2.09 1.29
CA VAL A 173 2.32 -2.18 2.65
C VAL A 173 1.93 -3.52 3.23
N GLY A 174 2.88 -4.45 3.33
CA GLY A 174 2.61 -5.83 3.70
C GLY A 174 3.32 -6.31 4.96
N GLN A 175 2.63 -7.09 5.79
CA GLN A 175 3.21 -7.70 6.98
C GLN A 175 3.90 -6.66 7.89
N CYS A 176 3.36 -5.45 7.94
CA CYS A 176 3.96 -4.35 8.68
C CYS A 176 3.31 -4.17 10.05
N THR A 177 3.95 -3.40 10.94
CA THR A 177 3.37 -2.98 12.21
C THR A 177 3.61 -1.50 12.48
N ASN A 178 2.59 -0.77 12.93
CA ASN A 178 2.62 0.68 13.13
C ASN A 178 2.97 1.41 11.83
N VAL A 179 1.95 1.65 11.00
CA VAL A 179 2.12 2.28 9.69
C VAL A 179 1.28 3.54 9.54
N VAL A 180 1.83 4.55 8.87
CA VAL A 180 1.12 5.72 8.41
C VAL A 180 1.33 5.85 6.92
N VAL A 181 0.25 5.79 6.14
CA VAL A 181 0.25 5.91 4.68
C VAL A 181 -0.64 7.08 4.31
N ARG A 182 -0.03 8.22 3.96
CA ARG A 182 -0.78 9.47 3.75
C ARG A 182 -0.35 10.32 2.57
N ASN A 183 -1.28 11.12 2.04
CA ASN A 183 -0.99 12.07 0.94
C ASN A 183 -0.36 11.41 -0.29
N ASN A 184 -0.65 10.14 -0.56
CA ASN A 184 -0.08 9.42 -1.69
C ASN A 184 -1.05 9.37 -2.88
N GLN A 185 -0.50 9.14 -4.07
CA GLN A 185 -1.24 9.05 -5.32
C GLN A 185 -0.97 7.72 -6.01
N ALA A 186 -2.01 6.95 -6.32
CA ALA A 186 -1.86 5.68 -7.03
C ALA A 186 -2.84 5.60 -8.21
N HIS A 187 -2.32 5.46 -9.43
CA HIS A 187 -3.16 5.45 -10.61
C HIS A 187 -2.68 4.50 -11.71
N ASP A 188 -3.62 4.03 -12.53
CA ASP A 188 -3.33 3.13 -13.66
C ASP A 188 -2.64 1.81 -13.30
N ASN A 189 -2.71 1.38 -12.03
CA ASN A 189 -2.24 0.07 -11.57
C ASN A 189 -3.37 -0.97 -11.66
N VAL A 190 -3.07 -2.23 -11.36
CA VAL A 190 -4.14 -3.20 -11.05
C VAL A 190 -4.79 -2.84 -9.72
N ALA A 191 -4.02 -2.81 -8.64
CA ALA A 191 -4.43 -2.27 -7.36
C ALA A 191 -3.76 -0.91 -7.14
N GLY A 192 -4.51 0.14 -6.80
CA GLY A 192 -3.91 1.43 -6.49
C GLY A 192 -3.03 1.36 -5.24
N LEU A 193 -3.68 1.08 -4.11
CA LEU A 193 -3.03 0.96 -2.81
C LEU A 193 -3.50 -0.31 -2.10
N GLU A 194 -2.57 -1.09 -1.58
CA GLU A 194 -2.86 -2.32 -0.85
C GLU A 194 -2.20 -2.31 0.53
N ILE A 195 -2.99 -2.63 1.55
CA ILE A 195 -2.54 -2.95 2.89
C ILE A 195 -2.73 -4.45 3.08
N GLU A 196 -1.62 -5.17 3.28
CA GLU A 196 -1.61 -6.62 3.39
C GLU A 196 -1.12 -7.05 4.78
N ASN A 197 -1.85 -7.93 5.48
CA ASN A 197 -1.40 -8.55 6.72
C ASN A 197 -0.83 -7.57 7.74
N THR A 198 -1.35 -6.34 7.83
CA THR A 198 -0.69 -5.24 8.56
C THR A 198 -1.39 -4.96 9.88
N ILE A 199 -0.60 -4.71 10.91
CA ILE A 199 -1.08 -4.49 12.28
C ILE A 199 -0.89 -3.01 12.66
N MET A 200 -1.96 -2.34 13.08
CA MET A 200 -1.99 -0.94 13.49
C MET A 200 -1.56 0.01 12.35
N GLY A 201 -2.53 0.45 11.55
CA GLY A 201 -2.30 1.35 10.43
C GLY A 201 -3.25 2.53 10.36
N GLU A 202 -2.72 3.69 9.96
CA GLU A 202 -3.49 4.84 9.50
C GLU A 202 -3.28 5.03 8.00
N VAL A 203 -4.36 5.00 7.23
CA VAL A 203 -4.35 5.17 5.78
C VAL A 203 -5.28 6.31 5.43
N HIS A 204 -4.72 7.49 5.15
CA HIS A 204 -5.54 8.70 5.02
C HIS A 204 -5.03 9.72 4.02
N ASP A 205 -5.93 10.57 3.52
CA ASP A 205 -5.60 11.62 2.54
C ASP A 205 -4.92 11.08 1.26
N ASN A 206 -5.10 9.80 0.92
CA ASN A 206 -4.58 9.22 -0.31
C ASN A 206 -5.58 9.37 -1.45
N THR A 207 -5.10 9.40 -2.69
CA THR A 207 -5.94 9.41 -3.89
C THR A 207 -5.62 8.22 -4.78
N ALA A 208 -6.64 7.42 -5.11
CA ALA A 208 -6.54 6.32 -6.07
C ALA A 208 -7.52 6.49 -7.24
N TRP A 209 -7.02 6.51 -8.47
CA TRP A 209 -7.87 6.66 -9.67
C TRP A 209 -7.39 5.88 -10.89
N ASP A 210 -8.29 5.54 -11.81
CA ASP A 210 -8.01 4.84 -13.07
C ASP A 210 -7.25 3.50 -12.94
N ASN A 211 -7.18 2.94 -11.73
CA ASN A 211 -6.74 1.57 -11.46
C ASN A 211 -7.84 0.56 -11.83
N ALA A 212 -7.55 -0.75 -11.82
CA ALA A 212 -8.61 -1.76 -11.93
C ALA A 212 -9.42 -1.88 -10.63
N GLY A 213 -8.72 -1.98 -9.49
CA GLY A 213 -9.24 -1.81 -8.14
C GLY A 213 -8.58 -0.61 -7.46
N GLY A 214 -9.37 0.19 -6.75
CA GLY A 214 -8.89 1.42 -6.12
C GLY A 214 -7.95 1.17 -4.96
N MET A 215 -8.50 0.75 -3.83
CA MET A 215 -7.72 0.45 -2.62
C MET A 215 -8.17 -0.87 -2.00
N LEU A 216 -7.24 -1.59 -1.36
CA LEU A 216 -7.44 -2.94 -0.86
C LEU A 216 -6.90 -3.04 0.58
N ILE A 217 -7.60 -3.78 1.44
CA ILE A 217 -7.09 -4.24 2.73
C ILE A 217 -7.29 -5.75 2.82
N PHE A 218 -6.21 -6.51 2.66
CA PHE A 218 -6.22 -7.96 2.55
C PHE A 218 -5.41 -8.61 3.66
N ASP A 219 -5.86 -9.77 4.11
CA ASP A 219 -4.98 -10.74 4.75
C ASP A 219 -4.84 -11.95 3.84
N MET A 220 -3.59 -12.28 3.53
CA MET A 220 -3.17 -13.42 2.73
C MET A 220 -2.73 -14.56 3.65
N PRO A 221 -3.17 -15.80 3.38
CA PRO A 221 -2.76 -16.95 4.18
C PRO A 221 -1.31 -17.35 3.90
N ASP A 222 -0.79 -18.26 4.72
CA ASP A 222 0.49 -18.96 4.50
C ASP A 222 1.73 -18.04 4.44
N LEU A 223 1.61 -16.84 5.02
CA LEU A 223 2.68 -15.87 5.21
C LEU A 223 3.19 -15.86 6.67
N PRO A 224 4.44 -15.40 6.92
CA PRO A 224 5.00 -15.32 8.27
C PRO A 224 4.15 -14.55 9.28
N GLN A 225 3.55 -13.43 8.85
CA GLN A 225 2.52 -12.71 9.61
C GLN A 225 1.18 -12.99 8.92
N ALA A 226 0.41 -13.93 9.46
CA ALA A 226 -0.78 -14.44 8.77
C ALA A 226 -2.00 -13.51 8.82
N ASN A 227 -2.10 -12.62 9.82
CA ASN A 227 -3.27 -11.76 10.00
C ASN A 227 -2.83 -10.32 10.31
N GLY A 228 -3.56 -9.37 9.76
CA GLY A 228 -3.54 -7.97 10.14
C GLY A 228 -4.53 -7.66 11.26
N ASP A 229 -4.45 -6.44 11.78
CA ASP A 229 -5.31 -5.97 12.87
C ASP A 229 -5.32 -4.44 12.90
N LYS A 230 -6.48 -3.82 13.14
CA LYS A 230 -6.62 -2.37 13.43
C LYS A 230 -6.11 -1.46 12.32
N ILE A 231 -6.95 -1.24 11.32
CA ILE A 231 -6.71 -0.24 10.28
C ILE A 231 -7.75 0.88 10.40
N LYS A 232 -7.28 2.12 10.56
CA LYS A 232 -8.09 3.31 10.34
C LYS A 232 -7.88 3.79 8.91
N PHE A 233 -8.96 3.91 8.17
CA PHE A 233 -8.94 4.25 6.75
C PHE A 233 -9.89 5.43 6.49
N TYR A 234 -9.34 6.61 6.29
CA TYR A 234 -10.16 7.82 6.30
C TYR A 234 -9.69 8.96 5.40
N ASN A 235 -10.58 9.87 5.02
CA ASN A 235 -10.27 11.02 4.15
C ASN A 235 -9.61 10.65 2.81
N ASN A 236 -9.80 9.42 2.32
CA ASN A 236 -9.25 9.02 1.01
C ASN A 236 -10.20 9.38 -0.11
N VAL A 237 -9.64 9.64 -1.30
CA VAL A 237 -10.38 9.87 -2.54
C VAL A 237 -10.15 8.69 -3.48
N ILE A 238 -11.17 7.86 -3.63
CA ILE A 238 -11.16 6.63 -4.45
C ILE A 238 -12.15 6.86 -5.57
N ARG A 239 -11.67 7.07 -6.81
CA ARG A 239 -12.56 7.47 -7.90
C ARG A 239 -12.19 6.88 -9.25
N ASN A 240 -13.17 6.60 -10.09
CA ASN A 240 -12.95 6.17 -11.48
C ASN A 240 -12.00 4.96 -11.63
N ASN A 241 -11.90 4.07 -10.64
CA ASN A 241 -11.05 2.88 -10.73
C ASN A 241 -11.69 1.84 -11.65
N ASN A 242 -11.72 2.14 -12.95
CA ASN A 242 -12.38 1.41 -14.02
C ASN A 242 -11.39 0.85 -15.05
N GLY A 243 -10.08 1.00 -14.80
CA GLY A 243 -8.99 0.59 -15.67
C GLY A 243 -8.95 -0.93 -15.86
N GLU A 244 -8.33 -1.37 -16.95
CA GLU A 244 -8.13 -2.80 -17.21
C GLU A 244 -7.34 -3.47 -16.09
N ASN A 245 -7.71 -4.70 -15.73
CA ASN A 245 -6.88 -5.57 -14.92
C ASN A 245 -5.89 -6.31 -15.83
N PHE A 246 -4.61 -5.97 -15.73
CA PHE A 246 -3.53 -6.55 -16.53
C PHE A 246 -2.60 -7.44 -15.71
N ALA A 247 -3.04 -7.87 -14.53
CA ALA A 247 -2.34 -8.87 -13.73
C ALA A 247 -2.28 -10.21 -14.48
N PRO A 248 -1.15 -10.92 -14.47
CA PRO A 248 -1.09 -12.30 -14.93
C PRO A 248 -2.11 -13.21 -14.23
N GLU A 249 -2.71 -14.14 -14.97
CA GLU A 249 -3.63 -15.13 -14.41
C GLU A 249 -2.97 -15.94 -13.28
N GLY A 250 -3.74 -16.22 -12.23
CA GLY A 250 -3.30 -17.01 -11.08
C GLY A 250 -2.83 -16.19 -9.89
N MET A 251 -2.63 -14.88 -10.04
CA MET A 251 -2.46 -13.97 -8.90
C MET A 251 -3.81 -13.63 -8.26
N VAL A 252 -3.86 -13.41 -6.95
CA VAL A 252 -5.12 -13.03 -6.28
C VAL A 252 -5.70 -11.75 -6.86
N VAL A 253 -4.88 -10.73 -7.10
CA VAL A 253 -5.31 -9.47 -7.71
C VAL A 253 -5.85 -9.61 -9.13
N SER A 254 -5.52 -10.69 -9.86
CA SER A 254 -6.11 -10.98 -11.19
C SER A 254 -7.61 -11.29 -11.11
N THR A 255 -8.12 -11.58 -9.90
CA THR A 255 -9.55 -11.82 -9.68
C THR A 255 -10.36 -10.54 -9.48
N ILE A 256 -9.69 -9.41 -9.21
CA ILE A 256 -10.34 -8.12 -8.93
C ILE A 256 -11.02 -7.61 -10.20
N PRO A 257 -12.36 -7.46 -10.20
CA PRO A 257 -13.05 -6.93 -11.35
C PRO A 257 -12.67 -5.45 -11.50
N PRO A 258 -12.23 -5.03 -12.70
CA PRO A 258 -12.17 -3.62 -13.04
C PRO A 258 -13.44 -2.89 -12.62
N GLY A 259 -13.32 -1.69 -12.07
CA GLY A 259 -14.49 -0.98 -11.54
C GLY A 259 -14.75 -1.25 -10.07
N SER A 260 -13.74 -1.62 -9.29
CA SER A 260 -13.89 -1.81 -7.85
C SER A 260 -13.29 -0.61 -7.11
N GLY A 261 -14.06 0.02 -6.22
CA GLY A 261 -13.58 1.10 -5.36
C GLY A 261 -12.66 0.59 -4.26
N MET A 262 -13.26 -0.09 -3.27
CA MET A 262 -12.58 -0.68 -2.12
C MET A 262 -12.89 -2.17 -2.00
N ILE A 263 -11.89 -2.98 -1.66
CA ILE A 263 -12.12 -4.38 -1.29
C ILE A 263 -11.43 -4.67 0.05
N LEU A 264 -12.23 -5.16 1.01
CA LEU A 264 -11.78 -5.69 2.29
C LEU A 264 -11.83 -7.22 2.20
N MET A 265 -10.73 -7.89 2.54
CA MET A 265 -10.69 -9.35 2.51
C MET A 265 -9.97 -9.94 3.71
N ALA A 266 -10.66 -10.79 4.46
CA ALA A 266 -10.12 -11.59 5.57
C ALA A 266 -9.40 -10.80 6.70
N HIS A 267 -9.58 -9.49 6.77
CA HIS A 267 -8.89 -8.64 7.74
C HIS A 267 -9.82 -8.20 8.87
N SER A 268 -9.26 -7.97 10.07
CA SER A 268 -10.01 -7.64 11.28
C SER A 268 -9.79 -6.22 11.82
N ASN A 269 -10.78 -5.69 12.53
CA ASN A 269 -10.78 -4.37 13.18
C ASN A 269 -10.48 -3.24 12.19
N ILE A 270 -11.46 -2.89 11.36
CA ILE A 270 -11.33 -1.84 10.35
C ILE A 270 -12.36 -0.75 10.64
N GLU A 271 -11.89 0.49 10.67
CA GLU A 271 -12.74 1.70 10.73
C GLU A 271 -12.54 2.48 9.42
N LEU A 272 -13.56 2.50 8.57
CA LEU A 272 -13.55 3.12 7.24
C LEU A 272 -14.52 4.29 7.21
N TYR A 273 -14.00 5.52 7.20
CA TYR A 273 -14.83 6.71 7.36
C TYR A 273 -14.36 7.98 6.65
N ASP A 274 -15.27 8.92 6.40
CA ASP A 274 -14.96 10.20 5.72
C ASP A 274 -14.27 10.04 4.35
N ASN A 275 -14.47 8.90 3.66
CA ASN A 275 -13.90 8.66 2.33
C ASN A 275 -14.87 9.08 1.23
N GLN A 276 -14.32 9.52 0.09
CA GLN A 276 -15.06 9.72 -1.15
C GLN A 276 -14.81 8.51 -2.07
N ILE A 277 -15.83 7.69 -2.30
CA ILE A 277 -15.76 6.45 -3.10
C ILE A 277 -16.74 6.58 -4.27
N THR A 278 -16.23 6.94 -5.45
CA THR A 278 -17.11 7.44 -6.52
C THR A 278 -16.82 6.90 -7.92
N ASN A 279 -17.88 6.75 -8.71
CA ASN A 279 -17.82 6.52 -10.15
C ASN A 279 -17.12 5.21 -10.56
N HIS A 280 -17.38 4.13 -9.83
CA HIS A 280 -16.91 2.78 -10.14
C HIS A 280 -17.95 1.99 -10.94
N LYS A 281 -17.50 1.20 -11.93
CA LYS A 281 -18.41 0.46 -12.82
C LYS A 281 -18.95 -0.86 -12.25
N THR A 282 -18.30 -1.42 -11.23
CA THR A 282 -18.63 -2.76 -10.70
C THR A 282 -19.05 -2.69 -9.23
N LEU A 283 -18.21 -2.14 -8.35
CA LEU A 283 -18.41 -2.18 -6.89
C LEU A 283 -17.93 -0.88 -6.23
N GLY A 284 -18.68 -0.38 -5.25
CA GLY A 284 -18.21 0.66 -4.34
C GLY A 284 -17.26 0.09 -3.29
N VAL A 285 -17.79 -0.67 -2.33
CA VAL A 285 -17.06 -1.37 -1.27
C VAL A 285 -17.47 -2.84 -1.23
N ALA A 286 -16.50 -3.75 -1.26
CA ALA A 286 -16.71 -5.19 -1.10
C ALA A 286 -16.07 -5.70 0.19
N ILE A 287 -16.78 -6.56 0.92
CA ILE A 287 -16.32 -7.17 2.18
C ILE A 287 -16.43 -8.68 2.05
N ASN A 288 -15.28 -9.34 1.92
CA ASN A 288 -15.20 -10.75 1.60
C ASN A 288 -14.38 -11.53 2.63
N SER A 289 -14.83 -12.73 2.97
CA SER A 289 -13.96 -13.75 3.54
C SER A 289 -13.04 -14.31 2.45
N TRP A 290 -11.89 -14.84 2.87
CA TRP A 290 -11.04 -15.66 2.00
C TRP A 290 -11.77 -16.89 1.48
N LEU A 291 -12.68 -17.45 2.28
CA LEU A 291 -13.46 -18.65 1.93
C LEU A 291 -14.28 -18.45 0.65
N PHE A 292 -14.75 -17.24 0.39
CA PHE A 292 -15.52 -16.91 -0.81
C PHE A 292 -14.70 -17.03 -2.10
N THR A 293 -13.38 -16.87 -2.02
CA THR A 293 -12.49 -17.06 -3.18
C THR A 293 -12.45 -18.52 -3.65
N GLY A 294 -12.69 -19.46 -2.72
CA GLY A 294 -12.50 -20.89 -2.94
C GLY A 294 -11.03 -21.32 -3.10
N MET A 295 -10.07 -20.41 -2.81
CA MET A 295 -8.65 -20.73 -2.86
C MET A 295 -8.22 -21.49 -1.60
N PRO A 296 -7.48 -22.62 -1.75
CA PRO A 296 -7.01 -23.38 -0.61
C PRO A 296 -5.95 -22.61 0.18
N TYR A 297 -5.84 -22.92 1.47
CA TYR A 297 -4.77 -22.45 2.36
C TYR A 297 -4.44 -23.52 3.40
N GLU A 298 -3.24 -23.48 3.97
CA GLU A 298 -2.75 -24.51 4.91
C GLU A 298 -2.71 -24.02 6.37
N SER A 299 -2.45 -22.73 6.57
CA SER A 299 -2.23 -22.14 7.89
C SER A 299 -3.44 -22.26 8.81
N GLU A 300 -3.27 -22.96 9.94
CA GLU A 300 -4.25 -23.00 11.03
C GLU A 300 -4.36 -21.68 11.79
N ALA A 301 -3.31 -20.84 11.71
CA ALA A 301 -3.26 -19.55 12.40
C ALA A 301 -3.96 -18.44 11.61
N TYR A 302 -4.29 -18.67 10.33
CA TYR A 302 -4.96 -17.72 9.47
C TYR A 302 -6.45 -17.62 9.82
N ASP A 303 -6.94 -16.41 10.03
CA ASP A 303 -8.35 -16.09 10.19
C ASP A 303 -8.92 -15.72 8.80
N PRO A 304 -9.71 -16.59 8.15
CA PRO A 304 -10.16 -16.35 6.79
C PRO A 304 -11.35 -15.38 6.72
N PHE A 305 -11.79 -14.81 7.84
CA PHE A 305 -12.99 -13.97 7.94
C PHE A 305 -12.60 -12.50 8.09
N CYS A 306 -13.39 -11.60 7.50
CA CYS A 306 -13.41 -10.23 8.01
C CYS A 306 -14.04 -10.25 9.42
N SER A 307 -13.65 -9.34 10.32
CA SER A 307 -14.36 -9.16 11.58
C SER A 307 -14.18 -7.74 12.15
N ASN A 308 -15.17 -7.23 12.89
CA ASN A 308 -15.15 -5.87 13.43
C ASN A 308 -14.93 -4.80 12.35
N ILE A 309 -15.82 -4.80 11.36
CA ILE A 309 -15.80 -3.87 10.23
C ILE A 309 -16.81 -2.74 10.51
N TYR A 310 -16.31 -1.51 10.59
CA TYR A 310 -17.12 -0.31 10.76
C TYR A 310 -16.96 0.60 9.55
N ILE A 311 -18.02 0.76 8.77
CA ILE A 311 -18.04 1.62 7.57
C ILE A 311 -19.05 2.73 7.82
N HIS A 312 -18.58 3.95 8.02
CA HIS A 312 -19.48 5.06 8.35
C HIS A 312 -19.06 6.40 7.79
N ASP A 313 -20.01 7.33 7.63
CA ASP A 313 -19.75 8.70 7.19
C ASP A 313 -18.98 8.82 5.85
N ASN A 314 -19.12 7.84 4.96
CA ASN A 314 -18.51 7.89 3.63
C ASN A 314 -19.46 8.49 2.60
N GLU A 315 -18.90 9.15 1.59
CA GLU A 315 -19.62 9.52 0.37
C GLU A 315 -19.43 8.43 -0.69
N ILE A 316 -20.40 7.51 -0.81
CA ILE A 316 -20.41 6.47 -1.84
C ILE A 316 -21.44 6.84 -2.90
N SER A 317 -21.00 7.19 -4.12
CA SER A 317 -21.92 7.74 -5.13
C SER A 317 -21.43 7.59 -6.58
N GLY A 318 -22.35 7.77 -7.53
CA GLY A 318 -22.02 7.85 -8.97
C GLY A 318 -21.57 6.53 -9.60
N ASN A 319 -21.59 5.41 -8.87
CA ASN A 319 -21.27 4.09 -9.42
C ASN A 319 -22.26 3.74 -10.54
N ALA A 320 -21.73 3.42 -11.72
CA ALA A 320 -22.54 3.22 -12.92
C ALA A 320 -21.93 2.15 -13.83
N GLY A 321 -22.75 1.17 -14.19
CA GLY A 321 -22.33 0.02 -14.98
C GLY A 321 -22.16 0.28 -16.49
N PRO A 322 -21.97 -0.78 -17.28
CA PRO A 322 -22.05 -2.18 -16.84
C PRO A 322 -20.81 -2.62 -16.04
N ALA A 323 -21.04 -3.47 -15.04
CA ALA A 323 -19.99 -4.18 -14.33
C ALA A 323 -19.08 -4.93 -15.31
N ASP A 324 -17.80 -4.97 -14.99
CA ASP A 324 -16.80 -5.62 -15.84
C ASP A 324 -16.81 -7.13 -15.64
N ALA A 325 -17.10 -7.89 -16.70
CA ALA A 325 -17.20 -9.35 -16.67
C ALA A 325 -15.91 -10.08 -17.12
N THR A 326 -14.76 -9.40 -17.16
CA THR A 326 -13.48 -10.03 -17.54
C THR A 326 -12.94 -10.95 -16.45
N THR A 327 -13.28 -10.70 -15.18
CA THR A 327 -12.90 -11.56 -14.05
C THR A 327 -14.06 -12.42 -13.56
N ARG A 328 -13.76 -13.52 -12.85
CA ARG A 328 -14.78 -14.40 -12.25
C ARG A 328 -15.71 -13.65 -11.30
N PHE A 329 -15.17 -12.74 -10.49
CA PHE A 329 -15.99 -11.95 -9.58
C PHE A 329 -16.91 -10.99 -10.36
N GLY A 330 -16.37 -10.35 -11.39
CA GLY A 330 -17.15 -9.52 -12.30
C GLY A 330 -18.27 -10.24 -13.05
N GLN A 331 -18.02 -11.47 -13.49
CA GLN A 331 -19.03 -12.36 -14.09
C GLN A 331 -20.14 -12.69 -13.09
N LEU A 332 -19.79 -12.91 -11.82
CA LEU A 332 -20.77 -13.15 -10.77
C LEU A 332 -21.67 -11.92 -10.54
N ILE A 333 -21.08 -10.73 -10.41
CA ILE A 333 -21.83 -9.47 -10.28
C ILE A 333 -22.78 -9.28 -11.48
N THR A 334 -22.27 -9.52 -12.70
CA THR A 334 -23.06 -9.44 -13.92
C THR A 334 -24.23 -10.44 -13.92
N ALA A 335 -23.99 -11.68 -13.50
CA ALA A 335 -25.01 -12.73 -13.47
C ALA A 335 -26.12 -12.45 -12.44
N LEU A 336 -25.76 -11.92 -11.27
CA LEU A 336 -26.70 -11.65 -10.18
C LEU A 336 -27.48 -10.35 -10.35
N PHE A 337 -26.85 -9.32 -10.92
CA PHE A 337 -27.39 -7.95 -10.93
C PHE A 337 -27.58 -7.36 -12.33
N GLY A 338 -27.36 -8.15 -13.39
CA GLY A 338 -27.53 -7.69 -14.78
C GLY A 338 -26.51 -6.65 -15.22
N GLY A 339 -25.37 -6.54 -14.51
CA GLY A 339 -24.34 -5.55 -14.75
C GLY A 339 -24.55 -4.23 -14.01
N GLU A 340 -25.61 -4.09 -13.21
CA GLU A 340 -25.74 -2.95 -12.29
C GLU A 340 -24.69 -3.04 -11.18
N PRO A 341 -24.01 -1.92 -10.84
CA PRO A 341 -23.06 -1.90 -9.74
C PRO A 341 -23.76 -2.00 -8.37
N VAL A 342 -22.98 -2.36 -7.36
CA VAL A 342 -23.43 -2.39 -5.96
C VAL A 342 -22.52 -1.51 -5.11
N ASP A 343 -23.10 -0.61 -4.31
CA ASP A 343 -22.34 0.35 -3.51
C ASP A 343 -21.66 -0.30 -2.31
N ILE A 344 -22.37 -1.16 -1.58
CA ILE A 344 -21.79 -1.98 -0.51
C ILE A 344 -22.24 -3.44 -0.71
N ILE A 345 -21.27 -4.34 -0.85
CA ILE A 345 -21.51 -5.78 -0.94
C ILE A 345 -20.72 -6.55 0.11
N THR A 346 -21.35 -7.53 0.75
CA THR A 346 -20.67 -8.52 1.58
C THR A 346 -20.97 -9.93 1.08
N ASP A 347 -19.99 -10.82 1.17
CA ASP A 347 -20.16 -12.23 0.83
C ASP A 347 -21.15 -12.97 1.75
N GLY A 348 -21.39 -12.47 2.97
CA GLY A 348 -22.26 -13.12 3.96
C GLY A 348 -21.66 -14.36 4.59
N ILE A 349 -20.34 -14.56 4.50
CA ILE A 349 -19.61 -15.60 5.22
C ILE A 349 -18.99 -14.94 6.46
N PHE A 350 -19.80 -14.84 7.50
CA PHE A 350 -19.38 -14.19 8.75
C PHE A 350 -18.65 -15.17 9.67
N LYS A 351 -17.74 -14.61 10.49
CA LYS A 351 -17.05 -15.33 11.54
C LYS A 351 -18.07 -16.04 12.47
N PRO A 352 -17.84 -17.30 12.89
CA PRO A 352 -18.84 -18.08 13.63
C PRO A 352 -19.33 -17.46 14.95
N ASP A 353 -18.49 -16.65 15.62
CA ASP A 353 -18.81 -15.96 16.87
C ASP A 353 -19.40 -14.54 16.65
N ALA A 354 -19.61 -14.14 15.39
CA ALA A 354 -20.20 -12.84 15.06
C ALA A 354 -21.72 -12.79 15.27
N VAL A 355 -22.34 -13.83 15.79
CA VAL A 355 -23.78 -13.86 16.08
C VAL A 355 -23.97 -13.99 17.59
N ASP A 356 -24.67 -13.03 18.19
CA ASP A 356 -24.94 -13.06 19.63
C ASP A 356 -26.00 -14.11 20.02
N GLU A 357 -26.24 -14.28 21.32
CA GLU A 357 -27.21 -15.25 21.86
C GLU A 357 -28.65 -15.01 21.36
N SER A 358 -28.96 -13.80 20.87
CA SER A 358 -30.27 -13.45 20.31
C SER A 358 -30.39 -13.73 18.82
N GLY A 359 -29.30 -14.16 18.17
CA GLY A 359 -29.24 -14.37 16.73
C GLY A 359 -28.92 -13.10 15.94
N LYS A 360 -28.52 -12.00 16.60
CA LYS A 360 -28.17 -10.74 15.95
C LYS A 360 -26.71 -10.77 15.50
N LEU A 361 -26.45 -10.33 14.27
CA LEU A 361 -25.10 -10.10 13.78
C LEU A 361 -24.41 -8.97 14.57
N THR A 362 -23.16 -9.18 14.92
CA THR A 362 -22.29 -8.27 15.67
C THR A 362 -20.95 -8.13 14.94
N GLY A 363 -20.27 -7.01 15.13
CA GLY A 363 -18.96 -6.78 14.51
C GLY A 363 -19.00 -6.34 13.04
N TYR A 364 -20.17 -6.07 12.46
CA TYR A 364 -20.29 -5.51 11.10
C TYR A 364 -21.31 -4.38 11.12
N CYS A 365 -20.85 -3.16 11.04
CA CYS A 365 -21.67 -1.97 11.21
C CYS A 365 -21.50 -1.03 10.03
N PHE A 366 -22.60 -0.70 9.35
CA PHE A 366 -22.63 0.20 8.19
C PHE A 366 -23.65 1.31 8.44
N ARG A 367 -23.19 2.57 8.55
CA ARG A 367 -24.05 3.71 8.89
C ARG A 367 -23.68 4.97 8.12
N ASP A 368 -24.63 5.86 7.91
CA ASP A 368 -24.35 7.24 7.46
C ASP A 368 -23.49 7.35 6.16
N ASN A 369 -23.54 6.34 5.29
CA ASN A 369 -22.77 6.29 4.02
C ASN A 369 -23.51 6.91 2.82
N GLY A 370 -24.56 7.71 3.08
CA GLY A 370 -25.47 8.21 2.06
C GLY A 370 -26.54 7.20 1.62
N GLU A 371 -27.20 7.49 0.49
CA GLU A 371 -28.16 6.56 -0.14
C GLU A 371 -27.42 5.50 -0.94
N VAL A 372 -27.13 4.37 -0.30
CA VAL A 372 -26.35 3.27 -0.89
C VAL A 372 -27.22 2.07 -1.23
N SER A 373 -26.93 1.44 -2.36
CA SER A 373 -27.37 0.08 -2.64
C SER A 373 -26.56 -0.91 -1.81
N PHE A 374 -27.26 -1.86 -1.19
CA PHE A 374 -26.65 -2.88 -0.35
C PHE A 374 -26.99 -4.29 -0.83
N VAL A 375 -26.01 -5.19 -0.77
CA VAL A 375 -26.22 -6.63 -0.94
C VAL A 375 -25.41 -7.42 0.07
N ASN A 376 -26.08 -8.30 0.81
CA ASN A 376 -25.47 -9.44 1.45
C ASN A 376 -25.73 -10.68 0.59
N LEU A 377 -24.68 -11.32 0.09
CA LEU A 377 -24.77 -12.50 -0.77
C LEU A 377 -25.23 -13.76 -0.02
N ASN A 378 -25.09 -13.81 1.31
CA ASN A 378 -25.39 -14.99 2.13
C ASN A 378 -24.71 -16.27 1.60
N ALA A 379 -23.47 -16.16 1.13
CA ALA A 379 -22.75 -17.23 0.47
C ALA A 379 -22.44 -18.42 1.42
N ALA A 380 -22.54 -18.23 2.74
CA ALA A 380 -22.51 -19.32 3.71
C ALA A 380 -23.64 -20.36 3.49
N MET A 381 -24.72 -19.97 2.83
CA MET A 381 -25.83 -20.85 2.46
C MET A 381 -25.63 -21.55 1.10
N GLY A 382 -24.58 -21.19 0.35
CA GLY A 382 -24.24 -21.75 -0.96
C GLY A 382 -23.59 -20.70 -1.86
N THR A 383 -22.50 -21.09 -2.55
CA THR A 383 -21.68 -20.20 -3.39
C THR A 383 -21.99 -20.29 -4.89
N ALA A 384 -22.86 -21.22 -5.30
CA ALA A 384 -23.29 -21.34 -6.69
C ALA A 384 -24.20 -20.15 -7.07
N PRO A 385 -24.12 -19.60 -8.29
CA PRO A 385 -24.91 -18.43 -8.69
C PRO A 385 -26.41 -18.55 -8.43
N GLU A 386 -27.00 -19.73 -8.63
CA GLU A 386 -28.40 -20.01 -8.37
C GLU A 386 -28.77 -19.98 -6.88
N GLU A 387 -27.88 -20.44 -5.99
CA GLU A 387 -28.08 -20.37 -4.55
C GLU A 387 -27.86 -18.95 -4.03
N LEU A 388 -26.86 -18.23 -4.56
CA LEU A 388 -26.64 -16.82 -4.25
C LEU A 388 -27.86 -15.97 -4.66
N ALA A 389 -28.38 -16.15 -5.87
CA ALA A 389 -29.57 -15.45 -6.35
C ALA A 389 -30.81 -15.69 -5.47
N LYS A 390 -30.91 -16.90 -4.89
CA LYS A 390 -32.01 -17.29 -4.00
C LYS A 390 -31.86 -16.76 -2.58
N ASN A 391 -30.64 -16.70 -2.07
CA ASN A 391 -30.37 -16.41 -0.65
C ASN A 391 -29.94 -14.97 -0.40
N LEU A 392 -29.56 -14.19 -1.43
CA LEU A 392 -29.12 -12.81 -1.25
C LEU A 392 -30.18 -11.95 -0.54
N SER A 393 -29.70 -11.00 0.25
CA SER A 393 -30.51 -9.99 0.93
C SER A 393 -30.08 -8.60 0.51
N ARG A 394 -31.04 -7.69 0.37
CA ARG A 394 -30.82 -6.25 0.20
C ARG A 394 -31.14 -5.44 1.45
N ASP A 395 -31.52 -6.13 2.53
CA ASP A 395 -31.82 -5.51 3.81
C ASP A 395 -30.51 -5.23 4.57
N MET A 396 -30.19 -3.95 4.71
CA MET A 396 -29.01 -3.47 5.45
C MET A 396 -29.31 -3.26 6.94
N SER A 397 -30.57 -3.33 7.38
CA SER A 397 -30.93 -3.05 8.79
C SER A 397 -30.22 -3.93 9.83
N PRO A 398 -29.80 -5.18 9.56
CA PRO A 398 -28.99 -5.96 10.51
C PRO A 398 -27.61 -5.36 10.80
N PHE A 399 -27.11 -4.51 9.90
CA PHE A 399 -25.80 -3.86 9.97
C PHE A 399 -25.91 -2.43 10.55
N ASP A 400 -27.10 -1.96 10.91
CA ASP A 400 -27.28 -0.67 11.57
C ASP A 400 -26.87 -0.77 13.05
N CYS A 401 -25.57 -0.55 13.29
CA CYS A 401 -24.94 -0.58 14.61
C CYS A 401 -23.71 0.33 14.64
N GLU A 402 -23.09 0.42 15.82
CA GLU A 402 -21.82 1.12 16.02
C GLU A 402 -20.82 0.14 16.64
N LEU A 403 -19.55 0.29 16.31
CA LEU A 403 -18.46 -0.42 16.98
C LEU A 403 -17.66 0.55 17.87
N PRO A 404 -17.05 0.04 18.96
CA PRO A 404 -16.13 0.85 19.76
C PRO A 404 -14.95 1.31 18.91
N ALA A 405 -14.56 2.58 19.06
CA ALA A 405 -13.31 3.07 18.50
C ALA A 405 -12.11 2.29 19.07
N PHE A 406 -11.10 2.09 18.23
CA PHE A 406 -9.80 1.58 18.66
C PHE A 406 -8.71 2.60 18.34
N ASP A 407 -7.61 2.53 19.07
CA ASP A 407 -6.43 3.34 18.79
C ASP A 407 -5.44 2.56 17.92
N VAL A 408 -4.75 3.30 17.08
CA VAL A 408 -3.57 2.87 16.35
C VAL A 408 -2.41 3.74 16.82
N ALA A 409 -1.22 3.15 16.97
CA ALA A 409 -0.06 3.92 17.41
C ALA A 409 0.41 4.84 16.27
N SER A 410 0.44 6.15 16.50
CA SER A 410 0.99 7.11 15.54
C SER A 410 2.51 6.95 15.43
N VAL A 411 3.02 6.73 14.22
CA VAL A 411 4.45 6.88 13.91
C VAL A 411 4.76 8.37 13.87
N GLN A 412 5.76 8.83 14.65
CA GLN A 412 6.19 10.24 14.70
C GLN A 412 7.12 10.59 13.54
#